data_AF-A0A699YY64-F1
#
_entry.id   AF-A0A699YY64-F1
#
_cell.length_a   1.000
_cell.length_b   1.000
_cell.length_c   1.000
_cell.angle_alpha   90.00
_cell.angle_beta   90.00
_cell.angle_gamma   90.00
#
_symmetry.space_group_name_H-M   'P 1'
#
loop_
_entity.id
_entity.type
_entity.pdbx_description
1 polymer ?
#
loop_
_entity_poly.entity_id
_entity_poly.type
_entity_poly.pdbx_seq_one_letter_code
_entity_poly.pdbx_strand_id
1 'polypeptide(L)' 'MYQYSLAYFFNLFIRSVDESPKAAIVPKRLEMLRDYFTFFLFTNRTALEHHLHALAQAAAS' A
#
# COMPACT_ATOMS: atom_id res chain seq x y z
N MET A 1 8.86 -6.86 13.85
CA MET A 1 7.85 -6.26 12.94
C MET A 1 8.40 -5.82 11.57
N TYR A 2 9.71 -5.90 11.29
CA TYR A 2 10.30 -5.65 9.96
C TYR A 2 10.50 -6.90 9.08
N GLN A 3 10.27 -8.09 9.63
CA GLN A 3 10.66 -9.35 9.00
C GLN A 3 9.81 -9.73 7.77
N TYR A 4 8.67 -9.06 7.55
CA TYR A 4 7.79 -9.24 6.39
C TYR A 4 7.67 -7.99 5.50
N SER A 5 8.42 -6.92 5.79
CA SER A 5 8.21 -5.63 5.12
C SER A 5 8.44 -5.70 3.62
N LEU A 6 9.40 -6.53 3.17
CA LEU A 6 9.72 -6.67 1.76
C LEU A 6 8.69 -7.51 1.00
N ALA A 7 8.28 -8.66 1.55
CA ALA A 7 7.23 -9.49 0.95
C ALA A 7 5.88 -8.76 0.92
N TYR A 8 5.54 -8.04 1.99
CA TYR A 8 4.36 -7.18 2.05
C TYR A 8 4.42 -6.08 1.00
N PHE A 9 5.58 -5.41 0.84
CA PHE A 9 5.77 -4.40 -0.20
C PHE A 9 5.58 -4.98 -1.61
N PHE A 10 6.15 -6.15 -1.90
CA PHE A 10 5.96 -6.81 -3.20
C PHE A 10 4.50 -7.15 -3.46
N ASN A 11 3.78 -7.68 -2.46
CA ASN A 11 2.36 -7.96 -2.59
C ASN A 11 1.53 -6.70 -2.84
N LEU A 12 1.88 -5.58 -2.17
CA LEU A 12 1.28 -4.27 -2.41
C LEU A 12 1.53 -3.76 -3.84
N PHE A 13 2.73 -3.98 -4.35
CA PHE A 13 3.10 -3.60 -5.71
C PHE A 13 2.38 -4.46 -6.77
N ILE A 14 2.32 -5.79 -6.59
CA ILE A 14 1.57 -6.67 -7.49
C ILE A 14 0.09 -6.27 -7.51
N ARG A 15 -0.48 -5.99 -6.34
CA ARG A 15 -1.86 -5.54 -6.20
C ARG A 15 -2.10 -4.20 -6.91
N SER A 16 -1.19 -3.24 -6.78
CA SER A 16 -1.32 -1.95 -7.47
C SER A 16 -1.24 -2.07 -8.99
N VAL A 17 -0.46 -3.03 -9.52
CA VAL A 17 -0.42 -3.32 -10.96
C VAL A 17 -1.79 -3.77 -11.49
N ASP A 18 -2.51 -4.59 -10.72
CA ASP A 18 -3.82 -5.11 -11.15
C ASP A 18 -4.97 -4.11 -10.93
N GLU A 19 -4.98 -3.43 -9.78
CA GLU A 19 -6.05 -2.51 -9.37
C GLU A 19 -5.90 -1.10 -9.97
N SER A 20 -4.70 -0.71 -10.43
CA SER A 20 -4.51 0.59 -11.08
C SER A 20 -5.27 0.70 -12.41
N PRO A 21 -5.74 1.91 -12.77
CA PRO A 21 -6.35 2.17 -14.06
C PRO A 21 -5.47 1.72 -15.23
N LYS A 22 -6.07 1.05 -16.22
CA LYS A 22 -5.37 0.53 -17.40
C LYS A 22 -5.38 1.55 -18.53
N ALA A 23 -4.27 1.66 -19.27
CA ALA A 23 -4.14 2.51 -20.44
C ALA A 23 -3.38 1.76 -21.55
N ALA A 24 -3.76 1.99 -22.80
CA ALA A 24 -3.13 1.34 -23.97
C ALA A 24 -1.74 1.90 -24.27
N ILE A 25 -1.50 3.17 -23.91
CA ILE A 25 -0.22 3.85 -24.09
C ILE A 25 0.65 3.56 -22.87
N VAL A 26 1.78 2.88 -23.09
CA VAL A 26 2.70 2.45 -22.01
C VAL A 26 3.14 3.60 -21.11
N PRO A 27 3.62 4.77 -21.63
CA PRO A 27 3.94 5.92 -20.79
C PRO A 27 2.80 6.35 -19.86
N LYS A 28 1.56 6.39 -20.38
CA LYS A 28 0.40 6.80 -19.60
C LYS A 28 0.05 5.76 -18.53
N ARG A 29 0.18 4.46 -18.83
CA ARG A 29 -0.03 3.39 -17.85
C ARG A 29 0.96 3.48 -16.71
N LEU A 30 2.23 3.77 -16.99
CA LEU A 30 3.27 3.90 -15.97
C LEU A 30 3.01 5.10 -15.05
N GLU A 31 2.57 6.23 -15.61
CA GLU A 31 2.17 7.40 -14.82
C GLU A 31 1.02 7.07 -13.86
N MET A 32 -0.06 6.47 -14.39
CA MET A 32 -1.23 6.10 -13.58
C MET A 32 -0.92 5.06 -12.51
N LEU A 33 -0.06 4.08 -12.84
CA LEU A 33 0.39 3.08 -11.87
C LEU A 33 1.19 3.71 -10.73
N ARG A 34 2.12 4.62 -11.04
CA ARG A 34 2.92 5.33 -10.04
C ARG A 34 2.03 6.13 -9.09
N ASP A 35 1.09 6.88 -9.65
CA ASP A 35 0.21 7.75 -8.86
C ASP A 35 -0.71 6.92 -7.96
N TYR A 36 -1.31 5.86 -8.52
CA TYR A 36 -2.13 4.91 -7.75
C TYR A 36 -1.33 4.22 -6.65
N PHE A 37 -0.14 3.70 -6.96
CA PHE A 37 0.71 3.00 -5.99
C PHE A 37 1.14 3.93 -4.85
N THR A 38 1.47 5.19 -5.16
CA THR A 38 1.86 6.18 -4.15
C THR A 38 0.72 6.45 -3.18
N PHE A 39 -0.49 6.72 -3.69
CA PHE A 39 -1.67 6.89 -2.87
C PHE A 39 -1.95 5.65 -2.00
N PHE A 40 -1.97 4.48 -2.63
CA PHE A 40 -2.29 3.21 -1.98
C PHE A 40 -1.28 2.85 -0.88
N LEU A 41 0.01 3.13 -1.09
CA LEU A 41 1.06 2.92 -0.11
C LEU A 41 0.89 3.80 1.13
N PHE A 42 0.61 5.09 0.95
CA PHE A 42 0.40 6.01 2.08
C PHE A 42 -0.86 5.64 2.87
N THR A 43 -1.98 5.36 2.21
CA THR A 43 -3.21 4.94 2.88
C THR A 43 -3.01 3.67 3.71
N ASN A 44 -2.37 2.63 3.15
CA ASN A 44 -2.12 1.40 3.88
C ASN A 44 -1.15 1.59 5.05
N ARG A 45 -0.15 2.47 4.92
CA ARG A 45 0.77 2.78 6.01
C ARG A 45 0.08 3.50 7.17
N THR A 46 -0.73 4.50 6.87
CA THR A 46 -1.52 5.21 7.89
C THR A 46 -2.52 4.27 8.57
N ALA A 47 -3.18 3.39 7.82
CA ALA A 47 -4.11 2.40 8.38
C ALA A 47 -3.41 1.39 9.30
N LEU A 48 -2.20 0.94 8.92
CA LEU A 48 -1.39 0.05 9.76
C LEU A 48 -0.98 0.74 11.07
N GLU A 49 -0.56 2.00 11.01
CA GLU A 49 -0.20 2.79 12.20
C GLU A 49 -1.39 2.99 13.14
N HIS A 50 -2.57 3.30 12.61
CA HIS A 50 -3.80 3.41 13.39
C HIS A 50 -4.21 2.09 14.05
N HIS A 51 -4.12 0.96 13.34
CA HIS A 51 -4.45 -0.35 13.91
C HIS A 51 -3.52 -0.73 15.07
N LEU A 52 -2.22 -0.45 14.93
CA LEU A 52 -1.24 -0.70 15.99
C LEU A 52 -1.48 0.19 17.21
N HIS A 53 -1.87 1.45 17.00
CA HIS A 53 -2.22 2.36 18.09
C HIS A 53 -3.47 1.90 18.86
N ALA A 54 -4.50 1.45 18.14
CA ALA A 54 -5.74 0.94 18.76
C ALA A 54 -5.50 -0.32 19.61
N LEU A 55 -4.66 -1.25 19.12
CA LEU A 55 -4.30 -2.45 19.88
C LEU A 55 -3.48 -2.13 21.14
N ALA A 56 -2.59 -1.12 21.06
CA ALA A 56 -1.82 -0.67 22.22
C ALA A 56 -2.72 -0.04 23.31
N GLN A 57 -3.75 0.70 22.92
CA GLN A 57 -4.72 1.27 23.86
C GLN A 57 -5.60 0.19 24.52
N ALA A 58 -6.06 -0.81 23.75
CA ALA A 58 -6.89 -1.90 24.27
C ALA A 58 -6.15 -2.85 25.22
N ALA A 59 -4.82 -2.99 25.07
CA ALA A 59 -4.00 -3.79 25.96
C ALA A 59 -3.62 -3.08 27.28
N ALA A 60 -3.85 -1.76 27.36
CA ALA A 60 -3.54 -0.94 28.53
C ALA A 60 -4.75 -0.74 29.48
N SER A 61 -5.88 -1.37 29.17
CA SER A 61 -7.15 -1.36 29.95
C SER A 61 -7.50 -2.77 30.40
#